data_AF-A0A955K4U3-F1
#
_entry.id   AF-A0A955K4U3-F1
#
_cell.length_a   1.000
_cell.length_b   1.000
_cell.length_c   1.000
_cell.angle_alpha   90.00
_cell.angle_beta   90.00
_cell.angle_gamma   90.00
#
_symmetry.space_group_name_H-M   'P 1'
#
loop_
_entity.id
_entity.type
_entity.pdbx_description
1 polymer ?
#
loop_
_entity_poly.entity_id
_entity_poly.type
_entity_poly.pdbx_seq_one_letter_code
_entity_poly.pdbx_strand_id
1 'polypeptide(L)'
;NEQADTGQQATIEAMKAKAAAKKAANQTDPSTLAEDTDTRDLASDENQSHDNDQTTNTSFYLKVYSPYKLYFEGQVESVTAENRTGTFDILKGHKNFLTLLSPCDLKIRSVARGEEQLKVNRGVMHVKSDRVVIFLDV
;
A
#
# COMPACT_ATOMS: atom_id res chain seq x y z
N ASN A 1 1.90 -48.11 -33.86
CA ASN A 1 1.07 -47.58 -32.77
C ASN A 1 1.78 -46.39 -32.15
N GLU A 2 1.76 -45.24 -32.81
CA GLU A 2 0.61 -44.30 -32.91
C GLU A 2 0.25 -43.73 -31.54
N GLN A 3 0.60 -42.46 -31.33
CA GLN A 3 -0.30 -41.27 -31.39
C GLN A 3 -0.97 -41.09 -30.01
N ALA A 4 -1.10 -39.92 -29.39
CA ALA A 4 -0.97 -38.51 -29.75
C ALA A 4 -0.44 -37.78 -28.48
N ASP A 5 0.05 -36.55 -28.48
CA ASP A 5 -0.79 -35.35 -28.57
C ASP A 5 0.13 -34.13 -28.77
N THR A 6 0.24 -33.73 -30.03
CA THR A 6 0.90 -32.52 -30.49
C THR A 6 -0.20 -31.48 -30.61
N GLY A 7 -0.33 -30.58 -29.65
CA GLY A 7 -1.50 -29.69 -29.65
C GLY A 7 -1.40 -28.53 -28.68
N GLN A 8 -0.37 -27.69 -28.82
CA GLN A 8 -0.42 -26.29 -28.34
C GLN A 8 0.75 -25.46 -28.91
N GLN A 9 0.80 -25.39 -30.24
CA GLN A 9 1.33 -24.23 -30.95
C GLN A 9 0.14 -23.52 -31.61
N ALA A 10 0.21 -22.19 -31.66
CA ALA A 10 -0.67 -21.25 -32.38
C ALA A 10 -1.87 -20.67 -31.61
N THR A 11 -1.66 -19.55 -30.90
CA THR A 11 -2.64 -18.44 -30.87
C THR A 11 -2.02 -17.08 -30.48
N ILE A 12 -0.75 -16.83 -30.84
CA ILE A 12 -0.15 -15.49 -30.76
C ILE A 12 0.08 -15.00 -32.18
N GLU A 13 -0.99 -14.56 -32.84
CA GLU A 13 -0.97 -13.55 -33.91
C GLU A 13 -2.40 -13.22 -34.38
N ALA A 14 -2.64 -11.93 -34.63
CA ALA A 14 -3.73 -11.34 -35.40
C ALA A 14 -5.12 -11.18 -34.75
N MET A 15 -5.43 -9.93 -34.35
CA MET A 15 -6.63 -9.13 -34.71
C MET A 15 -6.70 -7.90 -33.78
N LYS A 16 -5.91 -6.84 -33.97
CA LYS A 16 -6.16 -5.69 -34.87
C LYS A 16 -7.63 -5.24 -34.98
N ALA A 17 -7.89 -4.06 -34.40
CA ALA A 17 -8.55 -2.89 -34.99
C ALA A 17 -10.01 -2.96 -35.48
N LYS A 18 -10.76 -1.91 -35.07
CA LYS A 18 -12.06 -1.38 -35.54
C LYS A 18 -13.29 -1.71 -34.70
N ALA A 19 -13.75 -0.72 -33.94
CA ALA A 19 -15.16 -0.54 -33.64
C ALA A 19 -15.46 0.96 -33.49
N ALA A 20 -15.73 1.60 -34.62
CA ALA A 20 -16.41 2.87 -34.71
C ALA A 20 -17.90 2.64 -35.02
N ALA A 21 -18.74 3.54 -34.50
CA ALA A 21 -20.06 3.95 -35.00
C ALA A 21 -21.31 3.09 -34.69
N LYS A 22 -22.14 3.63 -33.78
CA LYS A 22 -23.62 3.62 -33.78
C LYS A 22 -24.05 4.68 -32.74
N LYS A 23 -25.03 5.57 -32.90
CA LYS A 23 -26.08 5.80 -33.91
C LYS A 23 -26.70 7.19 -33.60
N ALA A 24 -27.02 7.97 -34.63
CA ALA A 24 -28.14 8.94 -34.83
C ALA A 24 -28.94 9.47 -33.62
N ALA A 25 -29.47 10.69 -33.55
CA ALA A 25 -29.59 11.84 -34.45
C ALA A 25 -30.29 12.95 -33.64
N ASN A 26 -29.99 14.23 -33.91
CA ASN A 26 -31.05 15.23 -34.01
C ASN A 26 -30.59 16.39 -34.90
N GLN A 27 -31.36 16.64 -35.96
CA GLN A 27 -31.26 17.80 -36.84
C GLN A 27 -32.14 18.91 -36.27
N THR A 28 -31.68 20.15 -36.26
CA THR A 28 -32.45 21.35 -36.65
C THR A 28 -31.58 22.60 -36.55
N ASP A 29 -31.17 23.15 -37.70
CA ASP A 29 -30.81 24.57 -37.90
C ASP A 29 -32.12 25.39 -38.12
N PRO A 30 -32.15 26.74 -38.28
CA PRO A 30 -31.16 27.81 -38.03
C PRO A 30 -31.77 29.04 -37.28
N SER A 31 -31.00 30.14 -37.17
CA SER A 31 -31.43 31.55 -36.95
C SER A 31 -31.64 32.02 -35.49
N THR A 32 -30.69 32.82 -34.98
CA THR A 32 -30.91 34.27 -34.69
C THR A 32 -29.59 34.98 -34.36
N LEU A 33 -29.55 36.28 -34.63
CA LEU A 33 -28.39 37.17 -34.73
C LEU A 33 -27.75 37.56 -33.37
N ALA A 34 -26.45 37.89 -33.48
CA ALA A 34 -25.65 38.91 -32.80
C ALA A 34 -25.78 39.09 -31.27
N GLU A 35 -24.64 39.05 -30.58
CA GLU A 35 -24.13 40.22 -29.85
C GLU A 35 -22.65 40.06 -29.47
N ASP A 36 -21.93 41.17 -29.61
CA ASP A 36 -20.51 41.39 -29.38
C ASP A 36 -20.08 41.07 -27.94
N THR A 37 -18.86 40.57 -27.74
CA THR A 37 -17.73 41.35 -27.17
C THR A 37 -16.57 40.48 -26.68
N ASP A 38 -15.39 41.05 -26.90
CA ASP A 38 -14.12 40.92 -26.17
C ASP A 38 -13.18 39.74 -26.45
N THR A 39 -12.38 39.96 -27.49
CA THR A 39 -11.05 39.38 -27.71
C THR A 39 -10.12 39.70 -26.55
N ARG A 40 -9.69 38.67 -25.80
CA ARG A 40 -8.45 38.70 -25.00
C ARG A 40 -7.64 37.45 -25.27
N ASP A 41 -6.78 37.53 -26.27
CA ASP A 41 -5.60 36.69 -26.41
C ASP A 41 -4.62 37.00 -25.27
N LEU A 42 -4.36 36.02 -24.40
CA LEU A 42 -3.05 35.78 -23.81
C LEU A 42 -2.90 34.28 -23.54
N ALA A 43 -2.11 33.64 -24.38
CA ALA A 43 -1.58 32.30 -24.17
C ALA A 43 -0.51 32.32 -23.07
N SER A 44 -0.58 31.35 -22.16
CA SER A 44 0.59 30.73 -21.52
C SER A 44 0.14 29.47 -20.79
N ASP A 45 0.22 28.37 -21.52
CA ASP A 45 0.82 27.10 -21.11
C ASP A 45 1.30 27.03 -19.64
N GLU A 46 0.56 26.31 -18.79
CA GLU A 46 1.13 25.60 -17.63
C GLU A 46 0.39 24.27 -17.46
N ASN A 47 0.92 23.26 -18.15
CA ASN A 47 0.67 21.86 -17.88
C ASN A 47 1.19 21.51 -16.47
N GLN A 48 0.34 21.68 -15.44
CA GLN A 48 0.65 21.18 -14.09
C GLN A 48 0.33 19.70 -14.01
N SER A 49 1.29 18.89 -14.46
CA SER A 49 1.44 17.51 -14.01
C SER A 49 1.57 17.51 -12.49
N HIS A 50 0.45 17.28 -11.80
CA HIS A 50 0.44 16.95 -10.39
C HIS A 50 1.06 15.56 -10.24
N ASP A 51 2.38 15.51 -10.06
CA ASP A 51 3.08 14.35 -9.51
C ASP A 51 2.53 14.10 -8.11
N ASN A 52 1.49 13.28 -8.05
CA ASN A 52 0.85 12.86 -6.81
C ASN A 52 1.61 11.66 -6.25
N ASP A 53 2.92 11.79 -6.05
CA ASP A 53 3.69 10.86 -5.23
C ASP A 53 3.57 11.27 -3.75
N GLN A 54 2.34 11.26 -3.24
CA GLN A 54 2.14 11.07 -1.81
C GLN A 54 2.41 9.60 -1.49
N THR A 55 3.67 9.19 -1.49
CA THR A 55 4.09 7.98 -0.81
C THR A 55 3.86 8.21 0.68
N THR A 56 2.64 7.97 1.14
CA THR A 56 2.35 7.88 2.57
C THR A 56 3.18 6.72 3.09
N ASN A 57 4.37 7.02 3.62
CA ASN A 57 5.22 6.01 4.21
C ASN A 57 4.46 5.52 5.44
N THR A 58 3.76 4.39 5.36
CA THR A 58 2.93 3.79 6.43
C THR A 58 3.72 2.86 7.34
N SER A 59 5.02 2.74 7.10
CA SER A 59 5.91 1.82 7.83
C SER A 59 6.69 2.50 8.95
N PHE A 60 7.11 1.70 9.93
CA PHE A 60 7.99 2.07 11.03
C PHE A 60 9.04 0.98 11.27
N TYR A 61 10.13 1.32 11.97
CA TYR A 61 11.21 0.38 12.22
C TYR A 61 10.95 -0.43 13.49
N LEU A 62 11.07 -1.76 13.40
CA LEU A 62 10.93 -2.69 14.52
C LEU A 62 12.24 -3.45 14.74
N LYS A 63 12.62 -3.59 16.02
CA LYS A 63 13.69 -4.48 16.48
C LYS A 63 13.21 -5.35 17.64
N VAL A 64 13.30 -6.67 17.49
CA VAL A 64 12.92 -7.66 18.50
C VAL A 64 14.14 -8.52 18.83
N TYR A 65 14.61 -8.47 20.08
CA TYR A 65 15.82 -9.18 20.49
C TYR A 65 15.75 -9.63 21.96
N SER A 66 16.54 -10.63 22.29
CA SER A 66 16.87 -11.06 23.65
C SER A 66 18.39 -10.94 23.88
N PRO A 67 18.91 -11.20 25.09
CA PRO A 67 20.35 -11.25 25.33
C PRO A 67 21.12 -12.22 24.42
N TYR A 68 20.45 -13.27 23.96
CA TYR A 68 21.07 -14.37 23.22
C TYR A 68 20.86 -14.30 21.71
N LYS A 69 19.79 -13.64 21.24
CA LYS A 69 19.41 -13.67 19.82
C LYS A 69 18.61 -12.44 19.37
N LEU A 70 18.87 -12.00 18.15
CA LEU A 70 18.01 -11.09 17.40
C LEU A 70 16.95 -11.90 16.63
N TYR A 71 15.67 -11.69 16.94
CA TYR A 71 14.56 -12.41 16.31
C TYR A 71 14.06 -11.71 15.05
N PHE A 72 13.95 -10.39 15.11
CA PHE A 72 13.46 -9.59 13.99
C PHE A 72 14.13 -8.21 13.97
N GLU A 73 14.44 -7.73 12.78
CA GLU A 73 14.90 -6.37 12.54
C GLU A 73 14.46 -5.93 11.13
N GLY A 74 13.77 -4.80 11.01
CA GLY A 74 13.34 -4.29 9.72
C GLY A 74 12.17 -3.30 9.77
N GLN A 75 11.66 -2.94 8.59
CA GLN A 75 10.46 -2.09 8.43
C GLN A 75 9.19 -2.93 8.50
N VAL A 76 8.21 -2.44 9.26
CA VAL A 76 6.93 -3.10 9.50
C VAL A 76 5.79 -2.10 9.35
N GLU A 77 4.61 -2.62 9.01
CA GLU A 77 3.39 -1.82 8.89
C GLU A 77 2.65 -1.79 10.23
N SER A 78 2.60 -2.92 10.93
CA SER A 78 1.92 -3.06 12.21
C SER A 78 2.55 -4.13 13.11
N VAL A 79 2.39 -3.96 14.42
CA VAL A 79 2.75 -4.96 15.44
C VAL A 79 1.60 -5.11 16.41
N THR A 80 1.12 -6.33 16.57
CA THR A 80 0.06 -6.70 17.54
C THR A 80 0.67 -7.45 18.70
N ALA A 81 0.41 -7.01 19.92
CA ALA A 81 0.87 -7.66 21.13
C ALA A 81 -0.14 -7.54 22.28
N GLU A 82 0.15 -8.17 23.41
CA GLU A 82 -0.71 -8.15 24.59
C GLU A 82 0.03 -7.64 25.81
N ASN A 83 -0.64 -6.81 26.60
CA ASN A 83 -0.18 -6.39 27.92
C ASN A 83 -1.20 -6.80 28.99
N ARG A 84 -0.98 -6.42 30.25
CA ARG A 84 -1.89 -6.78 31.35
C ARG A 84 -3.32 -6.22 31.19
N THR A 85 -3.48 -5.12 30.45
CA THR A 85 -4.79 -4.49 30.20
C THR A 85 -5.53 -5.18 29.05
N GLY A 86 -4.80 -5.68 28.05
CA GLY A 86 -5.35 -6.42 26.92
C GLY A 86 -4.48 -6.32 25.67
N THR A 87 -5.05 -6.73 24.54
CA THR A 87 -4.42 -6.68 23.22
C THR A 87 -4.34 -5.25 22.70
N PHE A 88 -3.24 -4.91 22.03
CA PHE A 88 -3.03 -3.60 21.42
C PHE A 88 -2.23 -3.73 20.12
N ASP A 89 -2.41 -2.74 19.25
CA ASP A 89 -1.71 -2.62 17.97
C ASP A 89 -0.87 -1.35 17.93
N ILE A 90 0.35 -1.47 17.40
CA ILE A 90 1.24 -0.35 17.10
C ILE A 90 1.31 -0.17 15.59
N LEU A 91 0.98 1.04 15.15
CA LEU A 91 1.06 1.53 13.78
C LEU A 91 2.03 2.71 13.73
N LYS A 92 2.33 3.20 12.53
CA LYS A 92 3.11 4.42 12.36
C LYS A 92 2.45 5.61 13.06
N GLY A 93 3.25 6.50 13.65
CA GLY A 93 2.80 7.72 14.31
C GLY A 93 2.28 7.49 15.72
N HIS A 94 2.39 6.26 16.26
CA HIS A 94 2.03 5.98 17.64
C HIS A 94 2.86 6.82 18.60
N LYS A 95 2.20 7.41 19.62
CA LYS A 95 2.88 8.21 20.64
C LYS A 95 3.89 7.38 21.41
N ASN A 96 4.80 8.06 22.12
CA ASN A 96 5.76 7.39 22.99
C ASN A 96 5.02 6.47 23.97
N PHE A 97 5.41 5.20 23.99
CA PHE A 97 4.71 4.15 24.73
C PHE A 97 5.71 3.13 25.26
N LEU A 98 5.60 2.81 26.55
CA LEU A 98 6.42 1.82 27.23
C LEU A 98 5.49 0.87 27.99
N THR A 99 5.61 -0.43 27.74
CA THR A 99 4.77 -1.43 28.41
C THR A 99 5.48 -2.77 28.59
N LEU A 100 4.98 -3.56 29.54
CA LEU A 100 5.36 -4.94 29.73
C LEU A 100 4.44 -5.83 28.90
N LEU A 101 5.03 -6.79 28.19
CA LEU A 101 4.30 -7.79 27.41
C LEU A 101 3.87 -8.96 28.31
N SER A 102 2.60 -9.34 28.19
CA SER A 102 2.07 -10.60 28.71
C SER A 102 2.49 -11.76 27.80
N PRO A 103 2.39 -13.03 28.25
CA PRO A 103 2.60 -14.17 27.37
C PRO A 103 1.61 -14.15 26.21
N CYS A 104 2.10 -13.98 24.98
CA CYS A 104 1.26 -13.86 23.79
C CYS A 104 1.99 -14.30 22.51
N ASP A 105 1.23 -14.44 21.42
CA ASP A 105 1.77 -14.57 20.08
C ASP A 105 1.93 -13.18 19.47
N LEU A 106 3.16 -12.66 19.45
CA LEU A 106 3.51 -11.38 18.85
C LEU A 106 3.34 -11.48 17.33
N LYS A 107 2.42 -10.70 16.75
CA LYS A 107 2.18 -10.67 15.30
C LYS A 107 2.86 -9.47 14.68
N ILE A 108 3.74 -9.71 13.71
CA ILE A 108 4.54 -8.70 13.03
C ILE A 108 4.12 -8.68 11.57
N ARG A 109 3.58 -7.56 11.08
CA ARG A 109 3.29 -7.36 9.65
C ARG A 109 4.47 -6.67 9.00
N SER A 110 5.39 -7.46 8.44
CA SER A 110 6.59 -6.97 7.75
C SER A 110 6.27 -6.55 6.32
N VAL A 111 6.84 -5.42 5.90
CA VAL A 111 6.73 -4.94 4.51
C VAL A 111 7.42 -5.91 3.54
N ALA A 112 8.51 -6.56 3.97
CA ALA A 112 9.34 -7.39 3.11
C ALA A 112 8.97 -8.88 3.14
N ARG A 113 8.48 -9.38 4.29
CA ARG A 113 8.32 -10.82 4.54
C ARG A 113 6.87 -11.25 4.83
N GLY A 114 5.93 -10.32 4.86
CA GLY A 114 4.54 -10.59 5.20
C GLY A 114 4.31 -10.72 6.71
N GLU A 115 3.30 -11.50 7.10
CA GLU A 115 2.97 -11.72 8.52
C GLU A 115 3.85 -12.79 9.15
N GLU A 116 4.56 -12.42 10.22
CA GLU A 116 5.37 -13.32 11.06
C GLU A 116 4.74 -13.40 12.46
N GLN A 117 4.79 -14.57 13.09
CA GLN A 117 4.30 -14.78 14.45
C GLN A 117 5.44 -15.30 15.33
N LEU A 118 5.60 -14.69 16.51
CA LEU A 118 6.63 -15.06 17.48
C LEU A 118 5.98 -15.29 18.86
N LYS A 119 6.16 -16.49 19.43
CA LYS A 119 5.77 -16.74 20.82
C LYS A 119 6.70 -15.99 21.76
N VAL A 120 6.10 -15.15 22.60
CA VAL A 120 6.82 -14.40 23.64
C VAL A 120 6.21 -14.72 25.00
N ASN A 121 7.06 -15.02 25.99
CA ASN A 121 6.60 -15.28 27.36
C ASN A 121 6.52 -13.98 28.15
N ARG A 122 7.58 -13.18 28.13
CA ARG A 122 7.65 -11.86 28.77
C ARG A 122 8.57 -10.96 27.97
N GLY A 123 8.41 -9.66 28.14
CA GLY A 123 9.29 -8.69 27.53
C GLY A 123 8.89 -7.25 27.85
N VAL A 124 9.71 -6.32 27.39
CA VAL A 124 9.46 -4.88 27.48
C VAL A 124 9.42 -4.32 26.07
N MET A 125 8.36 -3.57 25.76
CA MET A 125 8.24 -2.86 24.49
C MET A 125 8.33 -1.36 24.72
N HIS A 126 9.17 -0.69 23.91
CA HIS A 126 9.31 0.76 23.88
C HIS A 126 9.11 1.28 22.46
N VAL A 127 8.18 2.22 22.31
CA VAL A 127 7.87 2.93 21.07
C VAL A 127 8.36 4.37 21.21
N LYS A 128 9.23 4.84 20.32
CA LYS A 128 9.70 6.22 20.30
C LYS A 128 9.99 6.65 18.87
N SER A 129 9.32 7.71 18.40
CA SER A 129 9.59 8.33 17.09
C SER A 129 9.64 7.31 15.94
N ASP A 130 8.55 6.55 15.74
CA ASP A 130 8.44 5.49 14.72
C ASP A 130 9.53 4.41 14.78
N ARG A 131 10.13 4.25 15.96
CA ARG A 131 11.04 3.15 16.28
C ARG A 131 10.45 2.36 17.42
N VAL A 132 10.22 1.08 17.18
CA VAL A 132 9.73 0.13 18.17
C VAL A 132 10.85 -0.83 18.51
N VAL A 133 11.12 -0.97 19.79
CA VAL A 133 12.13 -1.88 20.33
C VAL A 133 11.46 -2.78 21.33
N ILE A 134 11.55 -4.09 21.10
CA ILE A 134 11.04 -5.13 21.98
C ILE A 134 12.24 -5.92 22.51
N PHE A 135 12.39 -5.89 23.82
CA PHE A 135 13.36 -6.71 24.54
C PHE A 135 12.64 -7.89 25.16
N LEU A 136 13.01 -9.10 24.76
CA LEU A 136 12.39 -10.34 25.19
C LEU A 136 13.16 -10.98 26.34
N ASP A 137 12.40 -11.55 27.28
CA ASP A 137 12.87 -12.44 28.33
C ASP A 137 12.52 -13.87 27.90
N VAL A 138 13.54 -14.66 27.54
CA VAL A 138 13.44 -15.98 26.90
C VAL A 138 14.13 -17.06 27.69
#